data_AF-A0A1D9BDJ5-F1
#
_entry.id   AF-A0A1D9BDJ5-F1
#
_cell.length_a   1.000
_cell.length_b   1.000
_cell.length_c   1.000
_cell.angle_alpha   90.00
_cell.angle_beta   90.00
_cell.angle_gamma   90.00
#
_symmetry.space_group_name_H-M   'P 1'
#
loop_
_entity.id
_entity.type
_entity.pdbx_description
1 polymer ?
#
loop_
_entity_poly.entity_id
_entity_poly.type
_entity_poly.pdbx_seq_one_letter_code
_entity_poly.pdbx_strand_id
1 'polypeptide(L)'
;MPRLALPTALLCLAVFSCPPAFAAKGAALPSHFGDRLEAALSCRGEWSTEYWQGYFRRHLGKPLRSWGGADWFDAQNADLAGVFAREVFTNPPQSGALIVGALIAQPVDAVRTRLEERLGMRFTPLPGPYPRYLSATGSVLVGLANRQTKWYCARWDLGNRF
;
A
#
# COMPACT_ATOMS: atom_id res chain seq x y z
N MET A 1 -70.17 30.48 22.26
CA MET A 1 -68.79 30.76 21.78
C MET A 1 -67.83 30.54 22.96
N PRO A 2 -66.65 29.92 22.83
CA PRO A 2 -66.22 28.73 22.09
C PRO A 2 -65.73 27.58 23.02
N ARG A 3 -65.20 26.53 22.38
CA ARG A 3 -64.81 25.16 22.82
C ARG A 3 -63.45 25.08 23.53
N LEU A 4 -63.21 24.04 24.34
CA LEU A 4 -61.92 23.33 24.52
C LEU A 4 -62.21 21.97 25.20
N ALA A 5 -62.35 20.83 24.51
CA ALA A 5 -61.37 20.03 23.75
C ALA A 5 -60.22 19.45 24.61
N LEU A 6 -60.41 18.22 25.11
CA LEU A 6 -59.32 17.22 25.21
C LEU A 6 -58.93 16.81 23.77
N PRO A 7 -57.68 16.43 23.44
CA PRO A 7 -57.24 15.07 23.81
C PRO A 7 -55.71 14.76 23.80
N THR A 8 -55.43 13.49 24.11
CA THR A 8 -54.35 12.60 23.61
C THR A 8 -52.89 12.79 24.01
N ALA A 9 -52.42 11.79 24.76
CA ALA A 9 -51.04 11.37 24.91
C ALA A 9 -50.36 11.06 23.55
N LEU A 10 -49.08 11.38 23.41
CA LEU A 10 -48.18 10.65 22.51
C LEU A 10 -46.79 10.50 23.14
N LEU A 11 -46.51 9.26 23.51
CA LEU A 11 -45.24 8.75 24.02
C LEU A 11 -44.31 8.55 22.81
N CYS A 12 -43.34 9.44 22.58
CA CYS A 12 -42.33 9.23 21.54
C CYS A 12 -41.23 8.29 22.03
N LEU A 13 -41.35 6.99 21.70
CA LEU A 13 -40.22 6.05 21.73
C LEU A 13 -39.19 6.50 20.68
N ALA A 14 -38.03 6.98 21.15
CA ALA A 14 -36.86 7.18 20.30
C ALA A 14 -36.24 5.82 19.96
N VAL A 15 -36.60 5.27 18.81
CA VAL A 15 -35.97 4.06 18.25
C VAL A 15 -34.56 4.43 17.79
N PHE A 16 -33.57 4.04 18.60
CA PHE A 16 -32.14 4.10 18.32
C PHE A 16 -31.84 3.23 17.08
N SER A 17 -31.87 3.84 15.91
CA SER A 17 -31.56 3.17 14.64
C SER A 17 -30.04 3.13 14.47
N CYS A 18 -29.40 2.07 14.98
CA CYS A 18 -28.01 1.76 14.70
C CYS A 18 -27.93 1.25 13.25
N PRO A 19 -27.31 1.97 12.28
CA PRO A 19 -27.18 1.46 10.94
C PRO A 19 -26.26 0.22 10.95
N PRO A 20 -26.59 -0.84 10.19
CA PRO A 20 -25.77 -2.03 10.13
C PRO A 20 -24.40 -1.68 9.56
N ALA A 21 -23.34 -1.94 10.33
CA ALA A 21 -21.98 -1.91 9.86
C ALA A 21 -21.83 -2.97 8.77
N PHE A 22 -21.91 -2.54 7.50
CA PHE A 22 -21.48 -3.35 6.37
C PHE A 22 -19.99 -3.67 6.57
N ALA A 23 -19.71 -4.88 7.05
CA ALA A 23 -18.38 -5.45 6.98
C ALA A 23 -18.05 -5.58 5.49
N ALA A 24 -17.25 -4.64 4.98
CA ALA A 24 -16.72 -4.71 3.64
C ALA A 24 -15.88 -5.99 3.52
N LYS A 25 -16.47 -7.05 2.97
CA LYS A 25 -15.69 -8.16 2.39
C LYS A 25 -14.76 -7.51 1.37
N GLY A 26 -13.44 -7.69 1.55
CA GLY A 26 -12.43 -7.18 0.64
C GLY A 26 -12.81 -7.55 -0.79
N ALA A 27 -13.08 -6.55 -1.63
CA ALA A 27 -13.29 -6.80 -3.04
C ALA A 27 -12.00 -7.42 -3.59
N ALA A 28 -12.15 -8.44 -4.46
CA ALA A 28 -11.00 -9.01 -5.15
C ALA A 28 -10.20 -7.89 -5.83
N LEU A 29 -8.86 -7.98 -5.76
CA LEU A 29 -7.99 -6.98 -6.37
C LEU A 29 -8.36 -6.83 -7.85
N PRO A 30 -8.37 -5.59 -8.37
CA PRO A 30 -8.60 -5.41 -9.80
C PRO A 30 -7.47 -6.09 -10.58
N SER A 31 -7.78 -6.62 -11.77
CA SER A 31 -6.83 -7.38 -12.60
C SER A 31 -5.55 -6.61 -12.94
N HIS A 32 -5.62 -5.28 -12.98
CA HIS A 32 -4.49 -4.39 -13.27
C HIS A 32 -3.67 -3.99 -12.02
N PHE A 33 -4.04 -4.46 -10.82
CA PHE A 33 -3.38 -4.06 -9.57
C PHE A 33 -1.90 -4.42 -9.60
N GLY A 34 -1.59 -5.68 -9.96
CA GLY A 34 -0.23 -6.20 -10.04
C GLY A 34 0.61 -5.38 -11.03
N ASP A 35 0.15 -5.27 -12.26
CA ASP A 35 0.84 -4.54 -13.34
C ASP A 35 1.13 -3.08 -12.95
N ARG A 36 0.15 -2.38 -12.38
CA ARG A 36 0.29 -0.97 -11.98
C ARG A 36 1.30 -0.81 -10.84
N LEU A 37 1.21 -1.67 -9.83
CA LEU A 37 2.12 -1.62 -8.69
C LEU A 37 3.53 -2.03 -9.11
N GLU A 38 3.70 -3.08 -9.91
CA GLU A 38 4.98 -3.52 -10.46
C GLU A 38 5.67 -2.40 -11.28
N ALA A 39 4.92 -1.70 -12.13
CA ALA A 39 5.44 -0.56 -12.88
C ALA A 39 5.95 0.54 -11.93
N ALA A 40 5.24 0.82 -10.85
CA ALA A 40 5.67 1.82 -9.86
C ALA A 40 6.84 1.36 -9.00
N LEU A 41 6.85 0.12 -8.52
CA LEU A 41 7.95 -0.45 -7.75
C LEU A 41 9.25 -0.53 -8.57
N SER A 42 9.14 -0.75 -9.88
CA SER A 42 10.28 -0.67 -10.81
C SER A 42 10.67 0.77 -11.19
N CYS A 43 10.05 1.79 -10.57
CA CYS A 43 10.26 3.21 -10.85
C CYS A 43 9.96 3.65 -12.30
N ARG A 44 9.07 2.92 -13.00
CA ARG A 44 8.67 3.18 -14.40
C ARG A 44 7.21 3.63 -14.55
N GLY A 45 6.51 3.86 -13.44
CA GLY A 45 5.10 4.24 -13.42
C GLY A 45 4.81 5.42 -12.50
N GLU A 46 3.54 5.53 -12.11
CA GLU A 46 3.07 6.53 -11.16
C GLU A 46 3.81 6.42 -9.82
N TRP A 47 4.20 7.55 -9.23
CA TRP A 47 5.03 7.63 -8.02
C TRP A 47 4.47 8.58 -6.96
N SER A 48 3.41 9.33 -7.26
CA SER A 48 2.75 10.21 -6.31
C SER A 48 2.21 9.43 -5.11
N THR A 49 2.58 9.88 -3.92
CA THR A 49 2.09 9.32 -2.64
C THR A 49 0.60 9.55 -2.46
N GLU A 50 0.07 10.69 -2.92
CA GLU A 50 -1.38 10.97 -2.92
C GLU A 50 -2.14 9.95 -3.75
N TYR A 51 -1.65 9.68 -4.96
CA TYR A 51 -2.24 8.67 -5.82
C TYR A 51 -2.19 7.29 -5.17
N TRP A 52 -1.03 6.85 -4.67
CA TRP A 52 -0.88 5.50 -4.12
C TRP A 52 -1.68 5.32 -2.83
N GLN A 53 -1.76 6.35 -1.99
CA GLN A 53 -2.61 6.31 -0.81
C GLN A 53 -4.09 6.18 -1.20
N GLY A 54 -4.56 6.96 -2.17
CA GLY A 54 -5.92 6.86 -2.68
C GLY A 54 -6.22 5.51 -3.34
N TYR A 55 -5.28 4.98 -4.11
CA TYR A 55 -5.38 3.70 -4.81
C TYR A 55 -5.45 2.54 -3.81
N PHE A 56 -4.53 2.50 -2.83
CA PHE A 56 -4.56 1.48 -1.77
C PHE A 56 -5.81 1.58 -0.92
N ARG A 57 -6.26 2.79 -0.54
CA ARG A 57 -7.51 2.93 0.22
C ARG A 57 -8.73 2.42 -0.53
N ARG A 58 -8.78 2.64 -1.85
CA ARG A 58 -9.87 2.21 -2.72
C ARG A 58 -9.93 0.69 -2.88
N HIS A 59 -8.78 0.02 -2.99
CA HIS A 59 -8.72 -1.41 -3.36
C HIS A 59 -8.35 -2.35 -2.20
N LEU A 60 -7.65 -1.86 -1.19
CA LEU A 60 -7.18 -2.62 -0.02
C LEU A 60 -7.90 -2.20 1.27
N GLY A 61 -8.59 -1.06 1.27
CA GLY A 61 -9.32 -0.54 2.42
C GLY A 61 -8.42 0.25 3.37
N LYS A 62 -8.64 0.10 4.68
CA LYS A 62 -7.89 0.86 5.68
C LYS A 62 -6.46 0.32 5.82
N PRO A 63 -5.47 1.17 6.09
CA PRO A 63 -4.13 0.70 6.40
C PRO A 63 -4.16 -0.18 7.66
N LEU A 64 -3.35 -1.24 7.66
CA LEU A 64 -3.06 -2.09 8.81
C LEU A 64 -2.40 -1.31 9.94
N ARG A 65 -1.48 -0.40 9.56
CA ARG A 65 -0.70 0.44 10.49
C ARG A 65 -0.05 1.61 9.77
N SER A 66 0.30 2.64 10.52
CA SER A 66 1.19 3.71 10.08
C SER A 66 2.51 3.59 10.86
N TRP A 67 3.60 3.29 10.17
CA TRP A 67 4.90 3.05 10.80
C TRP A 67 6.06 3.40 9.86
N GLY A 68 7.14 3.97 10.41
CA GLY A 68 8.30 4.39 9.62
C GLY A 68 7.99 5.49 8.61
N GLY A 69 7.01 6.35 8.91
CA GLY A 69 6.57 7.42 8.01
C GLY A 69 5.74 6.96 6.82
N ALA A 70 5.20 5.74 6.82
CA ALA A 70 4.36 5.19 5.76
C ALA A 70 3.09 4.53 6.31
N ASP A 71 2.03 4.56 5.51
CA ASP A 71 0.82 3.75 5.71
C ASP A 71 1.04 2.39 5.06
N TRP A 72 0.79 1.31 5.81
CA TRP A 72 0.95 -0.08 5.38
C TRP A 72 -0.41 -0.73 5.20
N PHE A 73 -0.60 -1.47 4.11
CA PHE A 73 -1.86 -2.12 3.74
C PHE A 73 -1.62 -3.61 3.51
N ASP A 74 -2.64 -4.44 3.78
CA ASP A 74 -2.62 -5.85 3.40
C ASP A 74 -2.67 -5.93 1.87
N ALA A 75 -1.66 -6.56 1.28
CA ALA A 75 -1.56 -6.70 -0.17
C ALA A 75 -2.39 -7.86 -0.72
N GLN A 76 -3.07 -8.62 0.15
CA GLN A 76 -3.92 -9.76 -0.23
C GLN A 76 -3.19 -10.79 -1.09
N ASN A 77 -1.90 -11.01 -0.83
CA ASN A 77 -1.01 -11.85 -1.65
C ASN A 77 -0.97 -11.46 -3.14
N ALA A 78 -0.96 -10.15 -3.45
CA ALA A 78 -0.81 -9.66 -4.82
C ALA A 78 0.45 -10.26 -5.48
N ASP A 79 0.28 -10.81 -6.69
CA ASP A 79 1.39 -11.25 -7.54
C ASP A 79 2.02 -10.02 -8.22
N LEU A 80 3.33 -9.86 -8.02
CA LEU A 80 4.15 -8.80 -8.60
C LEU A 80 5.33 -9.47 -9.30
N ALA A 81 5.28 -9.65 -10.62
CA ALA A 81 6.31 -10.34 -11.38
C ALA A 81 6.68 -11.74 -10.86
N GLY A 82 5.71 -12.51 -10.33
CA GLY A 82 5.94 -13.84 -9.77
C GLY A 82 6.43 -13.86 -8.32
N VAL A 83 6.57 -12.71 -7.66
CA VAL A 83 6.73 -12.64 -6.20
C VAL A 83 5.46 -12.14 -5.53
N PHE A 84 5.08 -12.74 -4.41
CA PHE A 84 3.83 -12.39 -3.72
C PHE A 84 4.09 -11.38 -2.60
N ALA A 85 3.43 -10.23 -2.68
CA ALA A 85 3.47 -9.21 -1.64
C ALA A 85 2.55 -9.58 -0.49
N ARG A 86 3.07 -9.50 0.74
CA ARG A 86 2.26 -9.57 1.97
C ARG A 86 1.63 -8.24 2.30
N GLU A 87 2.41 -7.18 2.16
CA GLU A 87 1.98 -5.83 2.48
C GLU A 87 2.51 -4.86 1.43
N VAL A 88 1.79 -3.77 1.24
CA VAL A 88 2.25 -2.63 0.44
C VAL A 88 2.20 -1.38 1.27
N PHE A 89 3.04 -0.41 0.94
CA PHE A 89 3.15 0.81 1.71
C PHE A 89 3.41 2.02 0.83
N THR A 90 2.96 3.18 1.30
CA THR A 90 3.29 4.46 0.70
C THR A 90 3.36 5.53 1.77
N ASN A 91 4.17 6.57 1.56
CA ASN A 91 4.20 7.69 2.49
C ASN A 91 2.88 8.49 2.45
N PRO A 92 2.54 9.22 3.51
CA PRO A 92 1.48 10.22 3.46
C PRO A 92 1.76 11.30 2.41
N PRO A 93 0.73 11.94 1.83
CA PRO A 93 0.89 12.98 0.81
C PRO A 93 1.79 14.15 1.23
N GLN A 94 1.84 14.47 2.52
CA GLN A 94 2.63 15.57 3.08
C GLN A 94 4.09 15.19 3.38
N SER A 95 4.49 13.95 3.08
CA SER A 95 5.86 13.48 3.27
C SER A 95 6.82 14.12 2.26
N GLY A 96 8.00 14.55 2.72
CA GLY A 96 9.10 14.94 1.84
C GLY A 96 9.75 13.77 1.09
N ALA A 97 9.43 12.53 1.48
CA ALA A 97 9.80 11.31 0.77
C ALA A 97 8.62 10.78 -0.04
N LEU A 98 8.87 10.43 -1.31
CA LEU A 98 7.89 9.89 -2.24
C LEU A 98 8.19 8.42 -2.49
N ILE A 99 7.63 7.56 -1.64
CA ILE A 99 7.90 6.12 -1.70
C ILE A 99 6.60 5.36 -1.89
N VAL A 100 6.68 4.37 -2.78
CA VAL A 100 5.73 3.26 -2.90
C VAL A 100 6.53 1.96 -2.81
N GLY A 101 6.04 1.01 -2.03
CA GLY A 101 6.76 -0.22 -1.73
C GLY A 101 5.90 -1.42 -1.44
N ALA A 102 6.52 -2.58 -1.46
CA ALA A 102 5.97 -3.88 -1.12
C ALA A 102 6.91 -4.63 -0.17
N LEU A 103 6.31 -5.44 0.69
CA LEU A 103 6.99 -6.37 1.59
C LEU A 103 6.72 -7.80 1.11
N ILE A 104 7.78 -8.52 0.79
CA ILE A 104 7.73 -9.88 0.24
C ILE A 104 8.32 -10.83 1.27
N ALA A 105 7.61 -11.93 1.57
CA ALA A 105 8.08 -12.94 2.50
C ALA A 105 9.02 -13.97 1.85
N GLN A 106 10.05 -13.46 1.16
CA GLN A 106 11.10 -14.27 0.56
C GLN A 106 12.46 -13.57 0.74
N PRO A 107 13.58 -14.32 0.80
CA PRO A 107 14.92 -13.76 0.87
C PRO A 107 15.24 -12.89 -0.35
N VAL A 108 16.05 -11.84 -0.14
CA VAL A 108 16.34 -10.83 -1.18
C VAL A 108 16.99 -11.39 -2.43
N ASP A 109 17.86 -12.39 -2.30
CA ASP A 109 18.47 -13.02 -3.48
C ASP A 109 17.45 -13.74 -4.35
N ALA A 110 16.48 -14.44 -3.74
CA ALA A 110 15.41 -15.13 -4.46
C ALA A 110 14.47 -14.14 -5.15
N VAL A 111 14.11 -13.05 -4.44
CA VAL A 111 13.31 -11.96 -5.02
C VAL A 111 14.05 -11.31 -6.18
N ARG A 112 15.32 -10.92 -5.98
CA ARG A 112 16.15 -10.30 -7.02
C ARG A 112 16.20 -11.17 -8.26
N THR A 113 16.61 -12.44 -8.14
CA THR A 113 16.71 -13.35 -9.30
C THR A 113 15.42 -13.42 -10.08
N ARG A 114 14.27 -13.58 -9.39
CA ARG A 114 12.97 -13.63 -10.05
C ARG A 114 12.61 -12.33 -10.77
N LEU A 115 12.85 -11.18 -10.13
CA LEU A 115 12.58 -9.88 -10.75
C LEU A 115 13.48 -9.63 -11.95
N GLU A 116 14.75 -10.00 -11.90
CA GLU A 116 15.66 -9.87 -13.05
C GLU A 116 15.20 -10.75 -14.23
N GLU A 117 14.78 -11.98 -13.96
CA GLU A 117 14.25 -12.90 -14.99
C GLU A 117 12.93 -12.42 -15.60
N ARG A 118 12.01 -11.93 -14.77
CA ARG A 118 10.64 -11.61 -15.19
C ARG A 118 10.51 -10.22 -15.79
N LEU A 119 11.30 -9.27 -15.31
CA LEU A 119 11.22 -7.86 -15.71
C LEU A 119 12.33 -7.41 -16.65
N GLY A 120 13.33 -8.27 -16.89
CA GLY A 120 14.50 -7.93 -17.70
C GLY A 120 15.32 -6.78 -17.11
N MET A 121 15.20 -6.54 -15.80
CA MET A 121 15.95 -5.51 -15.10
C MET A 121 17.18 -6.10 -14.42
N ARG A 122 18.12 -5.24 -14.02
CA ARG A 122 19.29 -5.63 -13.23
C ARG A 122 19.33 -4.86 -11.93
N PHE A 123 19.79 -5.53 -10.87
CA PHE A 123 19.93 -4.99 -9.53
C PHE A 123 21.38 -5.10 -9.07
N THR A 124 22.06 -3.96 -9.05
CA THR A 124 23.46 -3.86 -8.63
C THR A 124 23.54 -3.78 -7.10
N PRO A 125 24.41 -4.55 -6.43
CA PRO A 125 24.58 -4.45 -4.98
C PRO A 125 25.08 -3.07 -4.56
N LEU A 126 24.57 -2.58 -3.44
CA LEU A 126 25.05 -1.37 -2.77
C LEU A 126 25.82 -1.75 -1.49
N PRO A 127 26.86 -0.97 -1.12
CA PRO A 127 27.56 -1.18 0.14
C PRO A 127 26.63 -0.90 1.33
N GLY A 128 26.87 -1.59 2.44
CA GLY A 128 26.15 -1.36 3.69
C GLY A 128 26.06 -2.60 4.58
N PRO A 129 25.55 -2.44 5.81
CA PRO A 129 25.43 -3.53 6.78
C PRO A 129 24.33 -4.54 6.45
N TYR A 130 23.44 -4.21 5.51
CA TYR A 130 22.34 -5.08 5.08
C TYR A 130 22.38 -5.26 3.56
N PRO A 131 21.99 -6.44 3.03
CA PRO A 131 21.88 -6.64 1.59
C PRO A 131 20.94 -5.62 0.95
N ARG A 132 21.48 -4.78 0.08
CA ARG A 132 20.75 -3.75 -0.65
C ARG A 132 21.15 -3.80 -2.11
N TYR A 133 20.17 -3.58 -2.99
CA TYR A 133 20.40 -3.54 -4.42
C TYR A 133 19.62 -2.38 -5.06
N LEU A 134 20.18 -1.82 -6.12
CA LEU A 134 19.63 -0.70 -6.87
C LEU A 134 19.61 -1.03 -8.35
N SER A 135 18.46 -0.79 -9.01
CA SER A 135 18.37 -0.85 -10.46
C SER A 135 18.74 0.49 -11.10
N ALA A 136 19.04 0.45 -12.41
CA ALA A 136 19.26 1.66 -13.19
C ALA A 136 18.06 2.64 -13.20
N THR A 137 16.83 2.14 -12.96
CA THR A 137 15.61 2.96 -12.89
C THR A 137 15.38 3.60 -11.51
N GLY A 138 16.18 3.22 -10.50
CA GLY A 138 16.04 3.67 -9.12
C GLY A 138 15.23 2.74 -8.22
N SER A 139 14.84 1.55 -8.71
CA SER A 139 14.15 0.54 -7.91
C SER A 139 15.11 -0.05 -6.88
N VAL A 140 14.66 -0.21 -5.64
CA VAL A 140 15.49 -0.67 -4.53
C VAL A 140 14.96 -1.99 -3.98
N LEU A 141 15.88 -2.92 -3.72
CA LEU A 141 15.64 -4.11 -2.90
C LEU A 141 16.43 -4.03 -1.61
N VAL A 142 15.81 -4.35 -0.48
CA VAL A 142 16.46 -4.41 0.83
C VAL A 142 16.09 -5.71 1.52
N GLY A 143 17.10 -6.53 1.84
CA GLY A 143 16.94 -7.72 2.67
C GLY A 143 16.78 -7.37 4.14
N LEU A 144 15.83 -8.03 4.81
CA LEU A 144 15.56 -7.89 6.24
C LEU A 144 16.02 -9.14 7.02
N ALA A 145 16.31 -8.97 8.30
CA ALA A 145 16.80 -10.04 9.18
C ALA A 145 15.85 -11.25 9.28
N ASN A 146 14.54 -11.03 9.10
CA ASN A 146 13.51 -12.06 9.13
C ASN A 146 13.30 -12.76 7.78
N ARG A 147 14.30 -12.74 6.89
CA ARG A 147 14.26 -13.32 5.54
C ARG A 147 13.12 -12.75 4.66
N GLN A 148 12.75 -11.51 4.89
CA GLN A 148 11.82 -10.75 4.05
C GLN A 148 12.58 -9.75 3.20
N THR A 149 11.92 -9.25 2.16
CA THR A 149 12.48 -8.26 1.24
C THR A 149 11.54 -7.07 1.14
N LYS A 150 12.07 -5.85 1.31
CA LYS A 150 11.38 -4.64 0.88
C LYS A 150 11.77 -4.36 -0.56
N TRP A 151 10.79 -4.24 -1.44
CA TRP A 151 10.93 -3.74 -2.79
C TRP A 151 10.23 -2.40 -2.88
N TYR A 152 10.93 -1.33 -3.27
CA TYR A 152 10.29 -0.01 -3.38
C TYR A 152 10.93 0.86 -4.44
N CYS A 153 10.13 1.81 -4.92
CA CYS A 153 10.63 2.99 -5.61
C CYS A 153 10.64 4.16 -4.64
N ALA A 154 11.78 4.83 -4.51
CA ALA A 154 11.90 6.08 -3.77
C ALA A 154 12.29 7.20 -4.72
N ARG A 155 11.49 8.27 -4.72
CA ARG A 155 11.85 9.56 -5.31
C ARG A 155 11.96 10.57 -4.17
N TRP A 156 12.98 11.41 -4.24
CA TRP A 156 13.15 12.56 -3.36
C TRP A 156 13.41 13.77 -4.24
N ASP A 157 12.76 14.88 -3.93
CA ASP A 157 13.23 16.18 -4.37
C ASP A 157 14.55 16.44 -3.62
N LEU A 158 15.60 16.91 -4.30
CA LEU A 158 17.01 17.04 -3.86
C LEU A 158 17.95 15.85 -4.13
N GLY A 159 18.24 15.60 -5.42
CA GLY A 159 19.56 15.16 -5.90
C GLY A 159 20.13 13.87 -5.28
N ASN A 160 19.92 12.74 -5.95
CA ASN A 160 20.54 11.43 -5.68
C ASN A 160 21.96 11.54 -5.10
N ARG A 161 22.09 11.46 -3.78
CA ARG A 161 23.34 11.15 -3.09
C ARG A 161 23.17 9.78 -2.46
N PHE A 162 23.47 8.76 -3.26
CA PHE A 162 23.88 7.45 -2.76
C PHE A 162 25.34 7.51 -2.36
#